data_AF-A0ABD7ZYP3-F1
#
_entry.id   AF-A0ABD7ZYP3-F1
#
_cell.length_a   1.000
_cell.length_b   1.000
_cell.length_c   1.000
_cell.angle_alpha   90.00
_cell.angle_beta   90.00
_cell.angle_gamma   90.00
#
_symmetry.space_group_name_H-M   'P 1'
#
loop_
_entity.id
_entity.type
_entity.pdbx_description
1 polymer ?
#
loop_
_entity_poly.entity_id
_entity_poly.type
_entity_poly.pdbx_seq_one_letter_code
_entity_poly.pdbx_strand_id
1 'polypeptide(L)' 'MGLQNKIETEIQILMSLVERYKKSKAPDAASMVVAYEYGLQALMEVYEVSQQEEVIPF' A
#
# COMPACT_ATOMS: atom_id res chain seq x y z
N MET A 1 3.38 18.10 -0.43
CA MET A 1 3.78 16.70 -0.68
C MET A 1 3.15 16.29 -2.00
N GLY A 2 3.94 15.76 -2.93
CA GLY A 2 3.41 15.26 -4.21
C GLY A 2 2.55 14.01 -4.02
N LEU A 3 1.74 13.69 -5.03
CA LEU A 3 0.88 12.50 -5.03
C LEU A 3 1.70 11.21 -4.84
N GLN A 4 2.85 11.10 -5.51
CA GLN A 4 3.79 9.98 -5.34
C GLN A 4 4.27 9.81 -3.90
N ASN A 5 4.82 10.86 -3.27
CA ASN A 5 5.26 10.77 -1.87
C ASN A 5 4.13 10.34 -0.92
N LYS A 6 2.89 10.75 -1.20
CA LYS A 6 1.74 10.33 -0.42
C LYS A 6 1.46 8.84 -0.62
N ILE A 7 1.47 8.36 -1.86
CA ILE A 7 1.25 6.94 -2.18
C ILE A 7 2.37 6.06 -1.57
N GLU A 8 3.64 6.47 -1.70
CA GLU A 8 4.77 5.77 -1.09
C GLU A 8 4.65 5.68 0.44
N THR A 9 4.21 6.77 1.08
CA THR A 9 3.98 6.79 2.53
C THR A 9 2.89 5.80 2.93
N GLU A 10 1.77 5.77 2.21
CA GLU A 10 0.67 4.82 2.48
C GLU A 10 1.10 3.36 2.26
N ILE A 11 1.90 3.08 1.22
CA ILE A 11 2.50 1.76 0.96
C ILE A 11 3.34 1.32 2.16
N GLN A 12 4.25 2.17 2.66
CA GLN A 12 5.10 1.85 3.81
C GLN A 12 4.30 1.59 5.09
N ILE A 13 3.24 2.38 5.33
CA ILE A 13 2.33 2.19 6.46
C ILE A 13 1.65 0.82 6.38
N LEU A 14 1.07 0.47 5.23
CA LEU A 14 0.38 -0.81 5.04
C LEU A 14 1.33 -2.00 5.17
N MET A 15 2.53 -1.93 4.60
CA MET A 15 3.54 -2.98 4.79
C MET A 15 3.87 -3.20 6.27
N SER A 16 4.06 -2.11 7.02
CA SER A 16 4.34 -2.17 8.46
C SER A 16 3.18 -2.79 9.25
N LEU A 17 1.94 -2.47 8.87
CA LEU A 17 0.74 -3.05 9.48
C LEU A 17 0.64 -4.55 9.18
N VAL A 18 0.84 -4.96 7.93
CA VAL A 18 0.86 -6.38 7.53
C VAL A 18 1.88 -7.17 8.35
N GLU A 19 3.12 -6.68 8.45
CA GLU A 19 4.16 -7.37 9.23
C GLU A 19 3.81 -7.47 10.72
N ARG A 20 3.22 -6.41 11.28
CA ARG A 20 2.77 -6.38 12.67
C ARG A 20 1.65 -7.38 12.92
N TYR A 21 0.63 -7.42 12.06
CA TYR A 21 -0.51 -8.32 12.22
C TYR A 21 -0.14 -9.77 11.89
N LYS A 22 0.80 -10.04 10.98
CA LYS A 22 1.35 -11.39 10.77
C LYS A 22 1.99 -11.99 12.02
N LYS A 23 2.55 -11.15 12.90
CA LYS A 23 3.14 -11.56 14.19
C LYS A 23 2.14 -11.46 15.36
N SER A 24 0.95 -10.92 15.13
CA SER A 24 -0.06 -10.71 16.16
C SER A 24 -0.80 -12.01 16.47
N LYS A 25 -1.17 -12.18 17.73
CA LYS A 25 -2.06 -13.27 18.19
C LYS A 25 -3.52 -12.79 18.31
N ALA A 26 -3.83 -11.61 17.79
CA ALA A 26 -5.19 -11.09 17.82
C ALA A 26 -6.11 -12.01 16.99
N PRO A 27 -7.35 -12.28 17.45
CA PRO A 27 -8.27 -13.18 16.76
C PRO A 27 -8.58 -12.76 15.32
N ASP A 28 -8.55 -11.45 15.05
CA ASP A 28 -8.82 -10.80 13.77
C ASP A 28 -7.56 -10.53 12.94
N ALA A 29 -6.37 -10.89 13.45
CA ALA A 29 -5.10 -10.56 12.81
C ALA A 29 -5.00 -11.09 11.37
N ALA A 30 -5.49 -12.30 11.11
CA ALA A 30 -5.51 -12.87 9.77
C ALA A 30 -6.39 -12.07 8.80
N SER A 31 -7.58 -11.64 9.24
CA SER A 31 -8.48 -10.81 8.44
C SER A 31 -7.89 -9.43 8.18
N MET A 32 -7.20 -8.85 9.16
CA MET A 32 -6.49 -7.57 9.00
C MET A 32 -5.36 -7.67 7.97
N VAL A 33 -4.56 -8.75 8.01
CA VAL A 33 -3.50 -8.99 7.01
C VAL A 33 -4.08 -9.04 5.60
N VAL A 34 -5.16 -9.80 5.37
CA VAL A 34 -5.80 -9.90 4.06
C VAL A 34 -6.33 -8.54 3.58
N ALA A 35 -6.97 -7.78 4.46
CA ALA A 35 -7.48 -6.46 4.11
C ALA A 35 -6.36 -5.47 3.73
N TYR A 36 -5.24 -5.48 4.46
CA TYR A 36 -4.10 -4.62 4.16
C TYR A 36 -3.33 -5.06 2.93
N GLU A 37 -3.18 -6.36 2.68
CA GLU A 37 -2.56 -6.87 1.44
C GLU A 37 -3.40 -6.48 0.20
N TYR A 38 -4.72 -6.55 0.29
CA TYR A 38 -5.60 -6.08 -0.77
C TYR A 38 -5.48 -4.56 -1.01
N GLY A 39 -5.47 -3.76 0.06
CA GLY A 39 -5.27 -2.31 -0.04
C GLY A 39 -3.90 -1.94 -0.61
N LEU A 40 -2.86 -2.71 -0.26
CA LEU A 40 -1.50 -2.52 -0.77
C LEU A 40 -1.45 -2.78 -2.28
N GLN A 41 -2.09 -3.86 -2.76
CA GLN A 41 -2.17 -4.15 -4.19
C GLN A 41 -2.85 -3.00 -4.96
N ALA A 42 -4.00 -2.53 -4.48
CA ALA A 42 -4.71 -1.42 -5.12
C ALA A 42 -3.87 -0.12 -5.14
N LEU A 43 -3.12 0.16 -4.08
CA LEU A 43 -2.23 1.33 -4.04
C LEU A 43 -1.03 1.19 -4.97
N MET A 44 -0.48 -0.01 -5.14
CA MET A 44 0.58 -0.27 -6.12
C MET A 44 0.08 -0.08 -7.54
N GLU A 45 -1.13 -0.54 -7.88
CA GLU A 45 -1.73 -0.32 -9.19
C GLU A 45 -1.92 1.20 -9.46
N VAL A 46 -2.41 1.95 -8.47
CA VAL A 46 -2.54 3.42 -8.59
C VAL A 46 -1.18 4.09 -8.69
N TYR A 47 -0.17 3.61 -7.96
CA TYR A 47 1.19 4.12 -8.04
C TYR A 47 1.76 3.95 -9.46
N GLU A 48 1.64 2.76 -10.04
CA GLU A 48 2.10 2.46 -11.40
C GLU A 48 1.41 3.33 -12.45
N VAL A 49 0.08 3.51 -12.35
CA VAL A 49 -0.66 4.40 -13.25
C VAL A 49 -0.25 5.86 -13.07
N SER A 50 -0.05 6.31 -11.83
CA SER A 50 0.38 7.69 -11.55
C SER A 50 1.79 8.00 -12.07
N GLN A 51 2.66 6.98 -12.13
CA GLN A 51 3.99 7.06 -12.74
C GLN A 51 3.91 7.13 -14.28
N GLN A 52 2.94 6.44 -14.90
CA GLN A 52 2.77 6.46 -16.36
C GLN A 52 2.30 7.83 -16.90
N GLU A 53 1.48 8.56 -16.15
CA GLU A 53 1.04 9.91 -16.54
C GLU A 53 2.18 10.95 -16.50
N GLU A 54 3.22 10.74 -15.69
CA GLU A 54 4.38 11.64 -15.60
C GLU A 54 5.41 11.46 -16.73
N VAL A 55 5.32 10.37 -17.51
CA VAL A 55 6.32 9.96 -18.53
C VAL A 55 5.80 10.10 -19.98
N ILE A 56 4.82 10.97 -20.23
CA ILE A 56 4.50 11.38 -21.62
C ILE A 56 5.17 12.73 -21.90
N PRO A 57 6.44 12.76 -22.36
CA PRO A 57 7.00 13.96 -22.96
C PRO A 57 6.36 14.11 -24.34
N PHE A 58 5.60 15.18 -24.53
CA PHE A 58 5.38 15.71 -25.87
C PHE A 58 6.66 16.37 -26.39
#